data_AF-A0A2V9CAM4-F1
#
_entry.id   AF-A0A2V9CAM4-F1
#
_cell.length_a   1.000
_cell.length_b   1.000
_cell.length_c   1.000
_cell.angle_alpha   90.00
_cell.angle_beta   90.00
_cell.angle_gamma   90.00
#
_symmetry.space_group_name_H-M   'P 1'
#
loop_
_entity.id
_entity.type
_entity.pdbx_description
1 polymer ?
#
loop_
_entity_poly.entity_id
_entity_poly.type
_entity_poly.pdbx_seq_one_letter_code
_entity_poly.pdbx_strand_id
1 'polypeptide(L)'
;MSQNRVLLRALTCSLVFVVASQFSGRASRALAATPAGDAKAEADQEVLKINAECNDAELRGDVAAMDNCETPDFTHTHANGMVEHKAEYLKGVGSGAHKFLALDLSDVHVRSYGAAAIVEEHMHLRADNSGRIADVNNLVMTVWTKQEGKWREAAWIAVGLPASRPAPEPK
;
A
#
# COMPACT_ATOMS: atom_id res chain seq x y z
N MET A 1 -46.93 47.94 -39.09
CA MET A 1 -45.83 48.05 -38.12
C MET A 1 -44.53 47.63 -38.81
N SER A 2 -43.83 48.66 -39.31
CA SER A 2 -42.41 48.77 -39.68
C SER A 2 -41.62 47.51 -40.10
N GLN A 3 -41.49 47.33 -41.42
CA GLN A 3 -40.24 46.83 -42.01
C GLN A 3 -39.13 47.86 -41.80
N ASN A 4 -37.88 47.42 -41.62
CA ASN A 4 -36.71 48.25 -41.91
C ASN A 4 -35.74 47.49 -42.83
N ARG A 5 -35.74 47.91 -44.08
CA ARG A 5 -34.69 47.70 -45.09
C ARG A 5 -33.55 48.68 -44.80
N VAL A 6 -32.32 48.40 -45.27
CA VAL A 6 -31.49 49.32 -46.10
C VAL A 6 -30.01 48.88 -46.14
N LEU A 7 -29.59 48.51 -47.37
CA LEU A 7 -28.36 48.81 -48.14
C LEU A 7 -26.96 48.56 -47.50
N LEU A 8 -26.09 47.69 -48.04
CA LEU A 8 -25.35 47.69 -49.33
C LEU A 8 -24.12 48.64 -49.37
N ARG A 9 -22.98 48.06 -49.81
CA ARG A 9 -21.70 48.64 -50.30
C ARG A 9 -20.57 48.69 -49.25
N ALA A 10 -19.29 48.47 -49.54
CA ALA A 10 -18.51 47.86 -50.62
C ALA A 10 -17.02 47.94 -50.20
N LEU A 11 -16.14 47.22 -50.92
CA LEU A 11 -14.68 47.46 -51.06
C LEU A 11 -13.70 47.02 -49.94
N THR A 12 -13.18 45.81 -50.14
CA THR A 12 -11.74 45.43 -50.19
C THR A 12 -10.68 46.39 -49.65
N CYS A 13 -9.81 45.89 -48.76
CA CYS A 13 -8.37 46.13 -48.85
C CYS A 13 -7.59 44.99 -48.16
N SER A 14 -6.63 44.44 -48.89
CA SER A 14 -5.82 43.28 -48.56
C SER A 14 -4.93 43.48 -47.34
N LEU A 15 -4.82 42.46 -46.49
CA LEU A 15 -3.60 42.20 -45.70
C LEU A 15 -3.47 40.69 -45.55
N VAL A 16 -2.73 40.10 -46.49
CA VAL A 16 -2.20 38.75 -46.37
C VAL A 16 -1.11 38.81 -45.29
N PHE A 17 -1.46 38.45 -44.06
CA PHE A 17 -0.44 38.03 -43.09
C PHE A 17 -0.11 36.57 -43.40
N VAL A 18 0.99 36.36 -44.12
CA VAL A 18 1.69 35.08 -44.13
C VAL A 18 2.22 34.87 -42.71
N VAL A 19 1.41 34.26 -41.85
CA VAL A 19 1.93 33.65 -40.62
C VAL A 19 2.66 32.39 -41.08
N ALA A 20 3.98 32.48 -41.15
CA ALA A 20 4.84 31.33 -41.26
C ALA A 20 4.51 30.39 -40.11
N SER A 21 3.72 29.35 -40.39
CA SER A 21 3.49 28.23 -39.49
C SER A 21 4.81 27.50 -39.34
N GLN A 22 5.60 27.97 -38.37
CA GLN A 22 6.68 27.21 -37.76
C GLN A 22 6.04 25.94 -37.20
N PHE A 23 6.12 24.86 -37.98
CA PHE A 23 6.00 23.51 -37.46
C PHE A 23 7.20 23.30 -36.54
N SER A 24 7.16 23.89 -35.35
CA SER A 24 7.99 23.46 -34.24
C SER A 24 7.50 22.06 -33.91
N GLY A 25 8.18 21.07 -34.46
CA GLY A 25 8.02 19.69 -34.04
C GLY A 25 8.17 19.65 -32.53
N ARG A 26 7.06 19.43 -31.83
CA ARG A 26 7.10 18.90 -30.46
C ARG A 26 7.80 17.56 -30.59
N ALA A 27 9.10 17.53 -30.31
CA ALA A 27 9.79 16.30 -29.99
C ALA A 27 8.93 15.62 -28.91
N SER A 28 8.26 14.52 -29.27
CA SER A 28 7.65 13.65 -28.28
C SER A 28 8.80 13.23 -27.38
N ARG A 29 8.83 13.78 -26.17
CA ARG A 29 9.72 13.30 -25.12
C ARG A 29 9.26 11.88 -24.86
N ALA A 30 9.95 10.92 -25.46
CA ALA A 30 9.72 9.51 -25.18
C ALA A 30 9.79 9.38 -23.66
N LEU A 31 8.69 8.95 -23.04
CA LEU A 31 8.70 8.57 -21.63
C LEU A 31 9.67 7.39 -21.58
N ALA A 32 10.88 7.62 -21.07
CA ALA A 32 11.83 6.55 -20.86
C ALA A 32 11.12 5.52 -19.98
N ALA A 33 10.93 4.31 -20.49
CA ALA A 33 10.37 3.23 -19.70
C ALA A 33 11.33 3.01 -18.53
N THR A 34 10.84 3.25 -17.31
CA THR A 34 11.59 2.95 -16.10
C THR A 34 12.04 1.48 -16.17
N PRO A 35 13.35 1.18 -16.05
CA PRO A 35 13.83 -0.19 -16.00
C PRO A 35 13.05 -0.97 -14.95
N ALA A 36 12.71 -2.23 -15.25
CA ALA A 36 11.91 -3.06 -14.34
C ALA A 36 12.54 -3.20 -12.93
N GLY A 37 13.86 -3.06 -12.81
CA GLY A 37 14.58 -3.05 -11.53
C GLY A 37 14.27 -1.81 -10.67
N ASP A 38 14.16 -0.63 -11.29
CA ASP A 38 13.89 0.62 -10.57
C ASP A 38 12.44 0.65 -10.06
N ALA A 39 11.49 0.18 -10.88
CA ALA A 39 10.08 0.07 -10.48
C ALA A 39 9.86 -0.95 -9.35
N LYS A 40 10.63 -2.05 -9.34
CA LYS A 40 10.60 -3.03 -8.25
C LYS A 40 11.14 -2.43 -6.96
N ALA A 41 12.27 -1.73 -7.01
CA ALA A 41 12.87 -1.10 -5.85
C ALA A 41 11.94 -0.02 -5.25
N GLU A 42 11.27 0.76 -6.09
CA GLU A 42 10.25 1.73 -5.66
C GLU A 42 9.07 1.03 -4.97
N ALA A 43 8.53 -0.03 -5.57
CA ALA A 43 7.45 -0.82 -4.97
C ALA A 43 7.86 -1.46 -3.63
N ASP A 44 9.09 -1.98 -3.52
CA ASP A 44 9.61 -2.54 -2.26
C ASP A 44 9.67 -1.46 -1.16
N GLN A 45 10.07 -0.23 -1.50
CA GLN A 45 10.11 0.90 -0.55
C GLN A 45 8.70 1.37 -0.16
N GLU A 46 7.76 1.43 -1.11
CA GLU A 46 6.35 1.74 -0.81
C GLU A 46 5.75 0.72 0.17
N VAL A 47 5.99 -0.57 -0.07
CA VAL A 47 5.49 -1.67 0.77
C VAL A 47 6.13 -1.65 2.16
N LEU A 48 7.45 -1.40 2.24
CA LEU A 48 8.15 -1.27 3.52
C LEU A 48 7.54 -0.14 4.38
N LYS A 49 7.23 1.00 3.76
CA LYS A 49 6.64 2.16 4.43
C LYS A 49 5.23 1.86 4.95
N ILE A 50 4.35 1.32 4.10
CA ILE A 50 2.97 1.03 4.52
C ILE A 50 2.92 -0.11 5.55
N ASN A 51 3.79 -1.11 5.47
CA ASN A 51 3.93 -2.16 6.49
C ASN A 51 4.21 -1.55 7.87
N ALA A 52 5.18 -0.63 7.95
CA ALA A 52 5.48 0.08 9.19
C ALA A 52 4.30 0.93 9.71
N GLU A 53 3.58 1.60 8.81
CA GLU A 53 2.39 2.40 9.17
C GLU A 53 1.25 1.53 9.71
N CYS A 54 1.03 0.34 9.14
CA CYS A 54 -0.01 -0.57 9.57
C CYS A 54 0.33 -1.28 10.88
N ASN A 55 1.59 -1.70 11.07
CA ASN A 55 2.08 -2.22 12.35
C ASN A 55 1.94 -1.19 13.49
N ASP A 56 2.20 0.08 13.20
CA ASP A 56 2.02 1.18 14.15
C ASP A 56 0.54 1.50 14.43
N ALA A 57 -0.35 1.38 13.43
CA ALA A 57 -1.79 1.45 13.63
C ALA A 57 -2.30 0.33 14.55
N GLU A 58 -1.82 -0.89 14.35
CA GLU A 58 -2.16 -2.05 15.17
C GLU A 58 -1.66 -1.89 16.62
N LEU A 59 -0.42 -1.42 16.80
CA LEU A 59 0.13 -1.11 18.13
C LEU A 59 -0.72 -0.08 18.90
N ARG A 60 -1.29 0.90 18.19
CA ARG A 60 -2.19 1.91 18.77
C ARG A 60 -3.62 1.42 18.96
N GLY A 61 -4.00 0.28 18.38
CA GLY A 61 -5.39 -0.15 18.28
C GLY A 61 -6.26 0.79 17.43
N ASP A 62 -5.67 1.43 16.41
CA ASP A 62 -6.38 2.34 15.51
C ASP A 62 -7.14 1.55 14.43
N VAL A 63 -8.36 1.14 14.78
CA VAL A 63 -9.22 0.33 13.90
C VAL A 63 -9.49 1.00 12.55
N ALA A 64 -9.60 2.33 12.50
CA ALA A 64 -9.88 3.04 11.25
C ALA A 64 -8.65 3.06 10.33
N ALA A 65 -7.45 3.18 10.88
CA ALA A 65 -6.21 3.04 10.12
C ALA A 65 -6.02 1.59 9.64
N MET A 66 -6.26 0.59 10.50
CA MET A 66 -6.18 -0.83 10.11
C MET A 66 -7.18 -1.19 9.01
N ASP A 67 -8.42 -0.70 9.09
CA ASP A 67 -9.42 -0.91 8.02
C ASP A 67 -8.95 -0.36 6.66
N ASN A 68 -8.15 0.71 6.66
CA ASN A 68 -7.56 1.25 5.44
C ASN A 68 -6.32 0.48 4.98
N CYS A 69 -5.56 -0.11 5.90
CA CYS A 69 -4.42 -0.98 5.62
C CYS A 69 -4.83 -2.29 4.97
N GLU A 70 -5.94 -2.88 5.41
CA GLU A 70 -6.33 -4.23 5.03
C GLU A 70 -7.27 -4.24 3.83
N THR A 71 -7.14 -5.25 2.98
CA THR A 71 -8.12 -5.57 1.92
C THR A 71 -9.45 -6.03 2.50
N PRO A 72 -10.59 -5.95 1.77
CA PRO A 72 -11.87 -6.44 2.27
C PRO A 72 -11.88 -7.94 2.62
N ASP A 73 -11.06 -8.74 1.94
CA ASP A 73 -10.91 -10.18 2.10
C ASP A 73 -9.72 -10.59 2.98
N PHE A 74 -9.16 -9.66 3.75
CA PHE A 74 -8.02 -9.91 4.63
C PHE A 74 -8.27 -11.06 5.62
N THR A 75 -7.21 -11.86 5.83
CA THR A 75 -7.16 -12.94 6.82
C THR A 75 -5.99 -12.79 7.77
N HIS A 76 -6.25 -12.95 9.07
CA HIS A 76 -5.23 -13.02 10.11
C HIS A 76 -5.11 -14.46 10.61
N THR A 77 -3.95 -15.09 10.41
CA THR A 77 -3.67 -16.46 10.87
C THR A 77 -2.76 -16.44 12.09
N HIS A 78 -3.33 -16.78 13.24
CA HIS A 78 -2.64 -16.87 14.52
C HIS A 78 -1.64 -18.03 14.53
N ALA A 79 -0.61 -17.95 15.38
CA ALA A 79 0.41 -19.00 15.51
C ALA A 79 -0.13 -20.37 15.96
N ASN A 80 -1.37 -20.43 16.48
CA ASN A 80 -2.07 -21.68 16.83
C ASN A 80 -2.89 -22.25 15.66
N GLY A 81 -2.84 -21.63 14.48
CA GLY A 81 -3.58 -22.03 13.28
C GLY A 81 -5.02 -21.52 13.20
N MET A 82 -5.51 -20.76 14.19
CA MET A 82 -6.81 -20.11 14.09
C MET A 82 -6.74 -18.99 13.06
N VAL A 83 -7.76 -18.90 12.21
CA VAL A 83 -7.90 -17.87 11.18
C VAL A 83 -9.08 -16.98 11.53
N GLU A 84 -8.86 -15.68 11.49
CA GLU A 84 -9.90 -14.66 11.59
C GLU A 84 -9.98 -13.88 10.28
N HIS A 85 -11.20 -13.52 9.89
CA HIS A 85 -11.41 -12.57 8.81
C HIS A 85 -11.38 -11.14 9.34
N LYS A 86 -11.11 -10.17 8.46
CA LYS A 86 -11.01 -8.74 8.78
C LYS A 86 -12.01 -8.22 9.81
N ALA A 87 -13.31 -8.47 9.61
CA ALA A 87 -14.35 -7.94 10.50
C ALA A 87 -14.24 -8.50 11.94
N GLU A 88 -13.82 -9.76 12.08
CA GLU A 88 -13.62 -10.40 13.37
C GLU A 88 -12.36 -9.85 14.04
N TYR A 89 -11.27 -9.75 13.27
CA TYR A 89 -10.00 -9.23 13.74
C TYR A 89 -10.12 -7.79 14.25
N LEU A 90 -10.66 -6.89 13.42
CA LEU A 90 -10.87 -5.48 13.78
C LEU A 90 -11.82 -5.29 14.97
N LYS A 91 -12.81 -6.18 15.13
CA LYS A 91 -13.67 -6.19 16.33
C LYS A 91 -12.87 -6.56 17.58
N GLY A 92 -11.97 -7.54 17.48
CA GLY A 92 -11.08 -7.92 18.57
C GLY A 92 -10.14 -6.78 18.96
N VAL A 93 -9.55 -6.08 17.99
CA VAL A 93 -8.74 -4.87 18.23
C VAL A 93 -9.57 -3.76 18.89
N GLY A 94 -10.72 -3.41 18.32
CA GLY A 94 -11.56 -2.31 18.81
C GLY A 94 -12.18 -2.54 20.19
N SER A 95 -12.38 -3.81 20.58
CA SER A 95 -12.82 -4.17 21.93
C SER A 95 -11.67 -4.27 22.94
N GLY A 96 -10.42 -4.22 22.49
CA GLY A 96 -9.23 -4.47 23.30
C GLY A 96 -9.00 -5.96 23.62
N ALA A 97 -9.73 -6.86 22.97
CA ALA A 97 -9.49 -8.31 23.08
C ALA A 97 -8.17 -8.73 22.43
N HIS A 98 -7.71 -7.97 21.43
CA HIS A 98 -6.34 -8.00 20.88
C HIS A 98 -5.72 -6.63 21.10
N LYS A 99 -4.85 -6.52 22.11
CA LYS A 99 -4.19 -5.26 22.41
C LYS A 99 -2.69 -5.45 22.45
N PHE A 100 -1.97 -4.81 21.54
CA PHE A 100 -0.53 -4.78 21.58
C PHE A 100 -0.08 -3.80 22.67
N LEU A 101 0.93 -4.21 23.43
CA LEU A 101 1.52 -3.44 24.53
C LEU A 101 2.93 -2.97 24.18
N ALA A 102 3.67 -3.79 23.44
CA ALA A 102 4.97 -3.46 22.87
C ALA A 102 5.18 -4.32 21.62
N LEU A 103 5.80 -3.73 20.59
CA LEU A 103 6.07 -4.38 19.31
C LEU A 103 7.48 -4.01 18.87
N ASP A 104 8.35 -5.00 18.80
CA ASP A 104 9.71 -4.87 18.26
C ASP A 104 9.83 -5.71 17.00
N LEU A 105 10.20 -5.06 15.89
CA LEU A 105 10.36 -5.68 14.57
C LEU A 105 11.83 -5.67 14.16
N SER A 106 12.28 -6.77 13.56
CA SER A 106 13.63 -6.92 13.04
C SER A 106 13.66 -7.83 11.82
N ASP A 107 14.80 -7.89 11.12
CA ASP A 107 15.00 -8.77 9.96
C ASP A 107 13.91 -8.62 8.87
N VAL A 108 13.38 -7.40 8.68
CA VAL A 108 12.32 -7.09 7.71
C VAL A 108 12.85 -7.21 6.29
N HIS A 109 12.23 -8.08 5.50
CA HIS A 109 12.59 -8.33 4.11
C HIS A 109 11.37 -8.21 3.19
N VAL A 110 11.46 -7.35 2.19
CA VAL A 110 10.37 -7.07 1.24
C VAL A 110 10.72 -7.57 -0.15
N ARG A 111 9.76 -8.26 -0.78
CA ARG A 111 9.85 -8.68 -2.18
C ARG A 111 8.55 -8.41 -2.93
N SER A 112 8.55 -7.39 -3.79
CA SER A 112 7.46 -7.11 -4.74
C SER A 112 7.57 -7.89 -6.06
N TYR A 113 6.41 -8.17 -6.62
CA TYR A 113 6.14 -8.86 -7.87
C TYR A 113 4.97 -8.17 -8.60
N GLY A 114 5.27 -7.07 -9.30
CA GLY A 114 4.24 -6.26 -9.95
C GLY A 114 3.29 -5.63 -8.93
N ALA A 115 2.02 -6.05 -8.92
CA ALA A 115 0.99 -5.55 -8.00
C ALA A 115 0.82 -6.41 -6.73
N ALA A 116 1.74 -7.33 -6.46
CA ALA A 116 1.78 -8.11 -5.24
C ALA A 116 3.13 -7.92 -4.53
N ALA A 117 3.17 -8.10 -3.22
CA ALA A 117 4.42 -8.15 -2.46
C ALA A 117 4.31 -9.10 -1.27
N ILE A 118 5.45 -9.59 -0.82
CA ILE A 118 5.60 -10.38 0.39
C ILE A 118 6.53 -9.61 1.32
N VAL A 119 6.15 -9.51 2.59
CA VAL A 119 7.03 -9.06 3.67
C VAL A 119 7.24 -10.24 4.61
N GLU A 120 8.50 -10.49 4.96
CA GLU A 120 8.88 -11.44 6.01
C GLU A 120 9.59 -10.64 7.11
N GLU A 121 9.19 -10.80 8.36
CA GLU A 121 9.79 -10.08 9.48
C GLU A 121 9.82 -10.91 10.75
N HIS A 122 10.80 -10.63 11.60
CA HIS A 122 10.88 -11.20 12.94
C HIS A 122 10.19 -10.22 13.91
N MET A 123 9.16 -10.71 14.59
CA MET A 123 8.34 -9.96 15.52
C MET A 123 8.53 -10.46 16.95
N HIS A 124 8.89 -9.57 17.86
CA HIS A 124 8.75 -9.77 19.31
C HIS A 124 7.59 -8.90 19.81
N LEU A 125 6.56 -9.55 20.32
CA LEU A 125 5.28 -8.92 20.63
C LEU A 125 4.91 -9.22 22.08
N ARG A 126 4.64 -8.16 22.84
CA ARG A 126 3.90 -8.26 24.09
C ARG A 126 2.47 -7.81 23.86
N ALA A 127 1.51 -8.68 24.15
CA ALA A 127 0.08 -8.42 23.92
C ALA A 127 -0.78 -8.76 25.14
N ASP A 128 -1.89 -8.05 25.30
CA ASP A 128 -2.99 -8.40 26.19
C ASP A 128 -4.12 -9.02 25.36
N ASN A 129 -4.34 -10.32 25.58
CA ASN A 129 -5.37 -11.10 24.91
C ASN A 129 -6.51 -11.40 25.88
N SER A 130 -7.44 -10.45 26.02
CA SER A 130 -8.58 -10.53 26.95
C SER A 130 -8.17 -10.74 28.41
N GLY A 131 -7.23 -9.92 28.90
CA GLY A 131 -6.69 -9.95 30.27
C GLY A 131 -5.53 -10.94 30.46
N ARG A 132 -5.14 -11.69 29.42
CA ARG A 132 -3.99 -12.61 29.46
C ARG A 132 -2.81 -11.99 28.72
N ILE A 133 -1.78 -11.64 29.48
CA ILE A 133 -0.53 -11.14 28.90
C ILE A 133 0.22 -12.28 28.23
N ALA A 134 0.51 -12.09 26.95
CA ALA A 134 1.39 -12.93 26.16
C ALA A 134 2.67 -12.14 25.84
N ASP A 135 3.79 -12.85 25.81
CA ASP A 135 5.09 -12.37 25.37
C ASP A 135 5.60 -13.40 24.37
N VAL A 136 5.58 -13.05 23.08
CA VAL A 136 5.70 -13.99 21.97
C VAL A 136 6.77 -13.56 20.99
N ASN A 137 7.43 -14.57 20.44
CA ASN A 137 8.49 -14.44 19.46
C ASN A 137 8.03 -15.14 18.18
N ASN A 138 7.83 -14.41 17.10
CA ASN A 138 7.20 -14.92 15.88
C ASN A 138 8.03 -14.60 14.63
N LEU A 139 8.04 -15.53 13.67
CA LEU A 139 8.26 -15.15 12.29
C LEU A 139 6.91 -14.79 11.69
N VAL A 140 6.80 -13.61 11.10
CA VAL A 140 5.58 -13.11 10.46
C VAL A 140 5.82 -13.02 8.97
N MET A 141 4.81 -13.43 8.20
CA MET A 141 4.75 -13.16 6.77
C MET A 141 3.45 -12.43 6.47
N THR A 142 3.56 -11.33 5.72
CA THR A 142 2.40 -10.58 5.22
C THR A 142 2.39 -10.56 3.70
N VAL A 143 1.20 -10.65 3.12
CA VAL A 143 0.98 -10.59 1.68
C VAL A 143 0.27 -9.29 1.37
N TRP A 144 0.80 -8.52 0.42
CA TRP A 144 0.30 -7.22 0.03
C TRP A 144 -0.18 -7.23 -1.42
N THR A 145 -1.22 -6.46 -1.71
CA THR A 145 -1.72 -6.25 -3.08
C THR A 145 -1.92 -4.76 -3.35
N LYS A 146 -1.59 -4.31 -4.57
CA LYS A 146 -1.82 -2.93 -5.00
C LYS A 146 -3.19 -2.83 -5.67
N GLN A 147 -4.17 -2.27 -4.97
CA GLN A 147 -5.54 -2.05 -5.44
C GLN A 147 -5.77 -0.55 -5.64
N GLU A 148 -6.21 -0.13 -6.83
CA GLU A 148 -6.47 1.28 -7.14
C GLU A 148 -5.28 2.22 -6.82
N GLY A 149 -4.06 1.73 -7.02
CA GLY A 149 -2.82 2.46 -6.75
C GLY A 149 -2.39 2.47 -5.29
N LYS A 150 -3.12 1.80 -4.39
CA LYS A 150 -2.81 1.71 -2.95
C LYS A 150 -2.43 0.29 -2.56
N TRP A 151 -1.33 0.15 -1.83
CA TRP A 151 -0.97 -1.12 -1.21
C TRP A 151 -1.89 -1.40 -0.02
N ARG A 152 -2.39 -2.63 0.04
CA ARG A 152 -3.19 -3.14 1.15
C ARG A 152 -2.76 -4.55 1.51
N GLU A 153 -2.80 -4.86 2.79
CA GLU A 153 -2.51 -6.18 3.31
C GLU A 153 -3.68 -7.14 3.04
N ALA A 154 -3.37 -8.27 2.42
CA ALA A 154 -4.31 -9.33 2.07
C ALA A 154 -4.24 -10.52 3.03
N ALA A 155 -3.08 -10.77 3.63
CA ALA A 155 -2.95 -11.82 4.63
C ALA A 155 -1.82 -11.50 5.60
N TRP A 156 -2.04 -11.86 6.85
CA TRP A 156 -1.05 -11.90 7.91
C TRP A 156 -0.97 -13.32 8.46
N ILE A 157 0.23 -13.86 8.63
CA ILE A 157 0.43 -15.16 9.29
C ILE A 157 1.63 -15.12 10.22
N ALA A 158 1.44 -15.64 11.44
CA ALA A 158 2.53 -15.88 12.36
C ALA A 158 2.87 -17.36 12.49
N VAL A 159 4.17 -17.62 12.61
CA VAL A 159 4.73 -18.87 13.10
C VAL A 159 5.44 -18.57 14.42
N GLY A 160 4.94 -19.18 15.49
CA GLY A 160 5.58 -19.09 16.81
C GLY A 160 6.96 -19.72 16.80
N LEU A 161 7.96 -18.96 17.22
CA LEU A 161 9.33 -19.43 17.37
C LEU A 161 9.57 -19.87 18.82
N PRO A 162 10.45 -20.87 19.03
CA PRO A 162 10.95 -21.18 20.36
C PRO A 162 11.68 -19.97 20.97
N ALA A 163 11.78 -19.95 22.30
CA ALA A 163 12.43 -18.88 23.05
C ALA A 163 13.90 -18.63 22.66
N SER A 164 14.56 -19.62 22.05
CA SER A 164 15.88 -19.47 21.43
C SER A 164 15.78 -19.74 19.93
N ARG A 165 16.39 -18.85 19.12
CA ARG A 165 16.57 -19.06 17.68
C ARG A 165 17.37 -20.36 17.50
N PRO A 166 16.86 -21.36 16.73
CA PRO A 166 17.65 -22.53 16.40
C PRO A 166 18.96 -22.09 15.74
N ALA A 167 20.07 -22.72 16.10
CA ALA A 167 21.33 -22.47 15.39
C ALA A 167 21.10 -22.76 13.90
N PRO A 168 21.63 -21.92 12.98
CA PRO A 168 21.55 -22.25 11.56
C PRO A 168 22.15 -23.63 11.35
N GLU A 169 21.44 -24.49 10.61
CA GLU A 169 21.98 -25.80 10.25
C GLU A 169 23.29 -25.59 9.48
N PRO A 170 24.36 -26.35 9.80
CA PRO A 170 25.56 -26.33 8.98
C PRO A 170 25.20 -26.75 7.55
N LYS A 171 25.61 -25.95 6.58
CA LYS A 171 25.46 -26.24 5.14
C LYS A 171 26.31 -27.43 4.72
#